data_AF-A0A367CKF2-F1
#
_entry.id   AF-A0A367CKF2-F1
#
_cell.length_a   1.000
_cell.length_b   1.000
_cell.length_c   1.000
_cell.angle_alpha   90.00
_cell.angle_beta   90.00
_cell.angle_gamma   90.00
#
_symmetry.space_group_name_H-M   'P 1'
#
loop_
_entity.id
_entity.type
_entity.pdbx_description
1 polymer ?
#
loop_
_entity_poly.entity_id
_entity_poly.type
_entity_poly.pdbx_seq_one_letter_code
_entity_poly.pdbx_strand_id
1 'polypeptide(L)'
;MEEIKRFLVTQEAYTMQANVQVIGKDLLITITGGNVAHIGTVTTFSKETKAQTIRFPSHDGRFHKDDVLAQALLAIIKDELPGNCVITSGVHVDHITNAQIHASFSMAESLGQQMLAWMQNHHFDNEKPLYYINGEKPS
;
A
#
# COMPACT_ATOMS: atom_id res chain seq x y z
N MET A 1 15.83 0.47 -13.96
CA MET A 1 15.26 0.67 -12.62
C MET A 1 13.76 0.69 -12.84
N GLU A 2 12.99 -0.19 -12.19
CA GLU A 2 11.53 -0.14 -12.29
C GLU A 2 11.03 1.26 -11.88
N GLU A 3 10.10 1.81 -12.65
CA GLU A 3 9.57 3.14 -12.40
C GLU A 3 8.64 3.11 -11.19
N ILE A 4 8.93 3.92 -10.17
CA ILE A 4 8.04 4.08 -9.02
C ILE A 4 6.99 5.13 -9.37
N LYS A 5 5.72 4.71 -9.46
CA LYS A 5 4.61 5.64 -9.64
C LYS A 5 4.26 6.29 -8.30
N ARG A 6 4.25 7.62 -8.25
CA ARG A 6 3.96 8.39 -7.02
C ARG A 6 2.64 9.13 -7.12
N PHE A 7 1.84 9.03 -6.05
CA PHE A 7 0.60 9.76 -5.83
C PHE A 7 0.72 10.60 -4.56
N LEU A 8 0.05 11.76 -4.54
CA LEU A 8 0.17 12.75 -3.47
C LEU A 8 -1.21 13.31 -3.13
N VAL A 9 -1.46 13.51 -1.84
CA VAL A 9 -2.63 14.23 -1.33
C VAL A 9 -2.18 15.14 -0.20
N THR A 10 -2.65 16.37 -0.18
CA THR A 10 -2.37 17.33 0.90
C THR A 10 -3.69 17.80 1.51
N GLN A 11 -3.81 17.65 2.82
CA GLN A 11 -4.94 18.16 3.62
C GLN A 11 -4.44 18.54 5.02
N GLU A 12 -5.15 19.42 5.71
CA GLU A 12 -4.83 19.81 7.10
C GLU A 12 -3.32 20.12 7.33
N ALA A 13 -2.73 20.83 6.36
CA ALA A 13 -1.34 21.29 6.35
C ALA A 13 -0.25 20.18 6.35
N TYR A 14 -0.55 18.95 5.92
CA TYR A 14 0.47 17.94 5.64
C TYR A 14 0.16 17.12 4.39
N THR A 15 1.21 16.53 3.81
CA THR A 15 1.12 15.68 2.63
C THR A 15 1.28 14.21 2.99
N MET A 16 0.43 13.37 2.41
CA MET A 16 0.57 11.92 2.38
C MET A 16 0.83 11.49 0.94
N GLN A 17 1.61 10.43 0.77
CA GLN A 17 1.95 9.88 -0.52
C GLN A 17 1.77 8.37 -0.55
N ALA A 18 1.46 7.85 -1.73
CA ALA A 18 1.59 6.43 -2.04
C ALA A 18 2.61 6.28 -3.17
N ASN A 19 3.68 5.54 -2.91
CA ASN A 19 4.64 5.11 -3.94
C ASN A 19 4.31 3.67 -4.33
N VAL A 20 4.12 3.42 -5.61
CA VAL A 20 3.77 2.11 -6.17
C VAL A 20 4.91 1.62 -7.02
N GLN A 21 5.48 0.49 -6.62
CA GLN A 21 6.40 -0.28 -7.44
C GLN A 21 5.67 -1.50 -7.98
N VAL A 22 5.72 -1.68 -9.30
CA VAL A 22 5.22 -2.87 -9.99
C VAL A 22 6.36 -3.89 -10.04
N ILE A 23 6.12 -5.10 -9.54
CA ILE A 23 7.06 -6.21 -9.53
C ILE A 23 6.41 -7.36 -10.32
N GLY A 24 6.71 -7.45 -11.61
CA GLY A 24 5.93 -8.29 -12.53
C GLY A 24 4.46 -7.84 -12.58
N LYS A 25 3.56 -8.64 -12.01
CA LYS A 25 2.13 -8.29 -11.83
C LYS A 25 1.75 -7.92 -10.40
N ASP A 26 2.69 -8.00 -9.46
CA ASP A 26 2.44 -7.74 -8.05
C ASP A 26 2.75 -6.27 -7.73
N LEU A 27 2.08 -5.71 -6.72
CA LEU A 27 2.28 -4.32 -6.30
C LEU A 27 2.92 -4.26 -4.92
N LEU A 28 4.01 -3.49 -4.81
CA LEU A 28 4.52 -2.98 -3.55
C LEU A 28 4.11 -1.51 -3.41
N ILE A 29 3.29 -1.22 -2.40
CA ILE A 29 2.78 0.11 -2.13
C ILE A 29 3.39 0.60 -0.82
N THR A 30 3.92 1.81 -0.82
CA THR A 30 4.48 2.46 0.36
C THR A 30 3.73 3.75 0.64
N ILE A 31 2.93 3.74 1.71
CA ILE A 31 2.19 4.89 2.20
C ILE A 31 3.02 5.59 3.28
N THR A 32 3.44 6.83 3.00
CA THR A 32 4.19 7.64 3.96
C THR A 32 3.71 9.10 3.95
N GLY A 33 4.06 9.87 4.97
CA GLY A 33 3.63 11.26 5.07
C GLY A 33 4.02 11.89 6.39
N GLY A 34 3.66 13.16 6.52
CA GLY A 34 4.06 13.97 7.66
C GLY A 34 5.55 14.30 7.66
N ASN A 35 6.13 14.50 8.84
CA ASN A 35 7.49 15.02 8.99
C ASN A 35 8.53 13.99 9.44
N VAL A 36 8.11 12.84 9.98
CA VAL A 36 9.02 11.75 10.40
C VAL A 36 8.48 10.39 9.94
N ALA A 37 8.34 10.21 8.63
CA ALA A 37 7.83 8.96 8.08
C ALA A 37 8.65 7.73 8.54
N HIS A 38 7.95 6.64 8.83
CA HIS A 38 8.51 5.37 9.29
C HIS A 38 7.79 4.20 8.60
N ILE A 39 8.11 2.96 8.97
CA ILE A 39 7.31 1.79 8.62
C ILE A 39 6.66 1.29 9.91
N GLY A 40 5.37 1.57 10.08
CA GLY A 40 4.61 1.15 11.25
C GLY A 40 3.90 -0.18 11.04
N THR A 41 3.45 -0.45 9.82
CA THR A 41 2.69 -1.67 9.50
C THR A 41 3.02 -2.23 8.13
N VAL A 42 2.77 -3.52 7.96
CA VAL A 42 2.80 -4.23 6.68
C VAL A 42 1.49 -4.97 6.52
N THR A 43 0.75 -4.67 5.46
CA THR A 43 -0.49 -5.34 5.08
C THR A 43 -0.26 -6.13 3.80
N THR A 44 -0.58 -7.42 3.81
CA THR A 44 -0.50 -8.31 2.64
C THR A 44 -1.90 -8.63 2.14
N PHE A 45 -2.05 -8.83 0.83
CA PHE A 45 -3.30 -9.23 0.20
C PHE A 45 -3.05 -10.01 -1.10
N SER A 46 -3.90 -11.00 -1.38
CA SER A 46 -4.05 -11.63 -2.70
C SER A 46 -5.54 -11.93 -2.94
N LYS A 47 -5.96 -12.25 -4.17
CA LYS A 47 -7.37 -12.61 -4.43
C LYS A 47 -7.78 -13.92 -3.75
N GLU A 48 -6.81 -14.77 -3.46
CA GLU A 48 -6.98 -16.09 -2.85
C GLU A 48 -6.92 -16.04 -1.32
N THR A 49 -6.33 -14.99 -0.74
CA THR A 49 -6.09 -14.88 0.70
C THR A 49 -6.71 -13.62 1.28
N LYS A 50 -7.25 -13.73 2.51
CA LYS A 50 -7.74 -12.54 3.22
C LYS A 50 -6.56 -11.62 3.54
N ALA A 51 -6.82 -10.31 3.57
CA ALA A 51 -5.81 -9.35 3.99
C ALA A 51 -5.28 -9.68 5.39
N GLN A 52 -3.96 -9.68 5.56
CA GLN A 52 -3.29 -9.87 6.85
C GLN A 52 -2.43 -8.65 7.15
N THR A 53 -2.19 -8.37 8.43
CA THR A 53 -1.42 -7.20 8.85
C THR A 53 -0.51 -7.55 10.00
N ILE A 54 0.75 -7.14 9.88
CA ILE A 54 1.71 -7.09 10.97
C ILE A 54 1.87 -5.63 11.37
N ARG A 55 1.78 -5.36 12.67
CA ARG A 55 2.08 -4.06 13.26
C ARG A 55 3.44 -4.13 13.94
N PHE A 56 4.30 -3.15 13.69
CA PHE A 56 5.56 -3.02 14.41
C PHE A 56 5.35 -2.31 15.76
N PRO A 57 6.19 -2.61 16.77
CA PRO A 57 6.18 -1.91 18.03
C PRO A 57 6.36 -0.41 17.85
N SER A 58 5.70 0.35 18.71
CA SER A 58 5.80 1.80 18.84
C SER A 58 6.29 2.17 20.24
N HIS A 59 6.13 3.43 20.65
CA HIS A 59 6.48 3.87 21.99
C HIS A 59 5.59 3.21 23.08
N ASP A 60 6.13 3.12 24.30
CA ASP A 60 5.41 2.63 25.50
C ASP A 60 4.81 1.23 25.37
N GLY A 61 5.45 0.34 24.60
CA GLY A 61 4.97 -1.03 24.39
C GLY A 61 3.69 -1.12 23.55
N ARG A 62 3.29 -0.03 22.90
CA ARG A 62 2.16 -0.01 21.96
C ARG A 62 2.60 -0.51 20.59
N PHE A 63 1.65 -0.63 19.68
CA PHE A 63 1.87 -0.95 18.28
C PHE A 63 1.38 0.19 17.39
N HIS A 64 2.06 0.40 16.28
CA HIS A 64 1.61 1.31 15.24
C HIS A 64 0.24 0.90 14.69
N LYS A 65 -0.56 1.89 14.29
CA LYS A 65 -1.93 1.70 13.78
C LYS A 65 -2.11 2.17 12.34
N ASP A 66 -1.00 2.32 11.62
CA ASP A 66 -0.98 2.82 10.24
C ASP A 66 -1.70 1.88 9.25
N ASP A 67 -2.03 0.66 9.66
CA ASP A 67 -2.77 -0.33 8.88
C ASP A 67 -4.16 0.13 8.47
N VAL A 68 -4.76 1.07 9.20
CA VAL A 68 -6.04 1.68 8.82
C VAL A 68 -5.93 2.42 7.48
N LEU A 69 -4.77 3.02 7.18
CA LEU A 69 -4.52 3.70 5.90
C LEU A 69 -4.39 2.68 4.76
N ALA A 70 -3.65 1.60 5.01
CA ALA A 70 -3.54 0.47 4.08
C ALA A 70 -4.90 -0.16 3.78
N GLN A 71 -5.74 -0.36 4.80
CA GLN A 71 -7.09 -0.93 4.65
C GLN A 71 -8.01 -0.03 3.84
N ALA A 72 -8.00 1.29 4.11
CA ALA A 72 -8.81 2.26 3.37
C ALA A 72 -8.43 2.30 1.88
N LEU A 73 -7.14 2.34 1.58
CA LEU A 73 -6.63 2.30 0.20
C LEU A 73 -6.94 0.96 -0.48
N LEU A 74 -6.66 -0.16 0.21
CA LEU A 74 -6.88 -1.52 -0.33
C LEU A 74 -8.35 -1.78 -0.64
N ALA A 75 -9.27 -1.29 0.20
CA ALA A 75 -10.71 -1.43 -0.04
C ALA A 75 -11.15 -0.87 -1.40
N ILE A 76 -10.45 0.15 -1.91
CA ILE A 76 -10.74 0.80 -3.19
C ILE A 76 -10.12 0.02 -4.37
N ILE A 77 -8.87 -0.44 -4.23
CA ILE A 77 -8.11 -0.99 -5.38
C ILE A 77 -8.19 -2.51 -5.51
N LYS A 78 -8.60 -3.23 -4.45
CA LYS A 78 -8.42 -4.69 -4.33
C LYS A 78 -8.98 -5.50 -5.50
N ASP A 79 -10.08 -5.06 -6.10
CA ASP A 79 -10.77 -5.82 -7.15
C ASP A 79 -10.04 -5.70 -8.49
N GLU A 80 -9.32 -4.58 -8.70
CA GLU A 80 -8.50 -4.31 -9.89
C GLU A 80 -7.04 -4.79 -9.74
N LEU A 81 -6.65 -5.38 -8.61
CA LEU A 81 -5.29 -5.85 -8.43
C LEU A 81 -4.94 -6.96 -9.45
N PRO A 82 -3.83 -6.82 -10.19
CA PRO A 82 -3.39 -7.81 -11.19
C PRO A 82 -2.73 -9.04 -10.54
N GLY A 83 -2.23 -8.90 -9.32
CA GLY A 83 -1.54 -9.93 -8.56
C GLY A 83 -1.60 -9.69 -7.05
N ASN A 84 -0.56 -10.14 -6.35
CA ASN A 84 -0.41 -9.91 -4.92
C ASN A 84 -0.13 -8.43 -4.64
N CYS A 85 -0.49 -7.99 -3.44
CA CYS A 85 -0.25 -6.64 -2.99
C CYS A 85 0.36 -6.66 -1.59
N VAL A 86 1.44 -5.90 -1.42
CA VAL A 86 2.02 -5.60 -0.12
C VAL A 86 2.00 -4.10 0.09
N ILE A 87 1.43 -3.66 1.20
CA ILE A 87 1.34 -2.25 1.58
C ILE A 87 2.15 -2.04 2.84
N THR A 88 3.19 -1.22 2.78
CA THR A 88 3.84 -0.68 3.97
C THR A 88 3.21 0.67 4.29
N SER A 89 2.94 0.94 5.56
CA SER A 89 2.36 2.22 5.99
C SER A 89 3.07 2.76 7.22
N GLY A 90 3.40 4.05 7.19
CA GLY A 90 3.85 4.79 8.36
C GLY A 90 3.85 6.30 8.11
N VAL A 91 2.92 6.98 8.79
CA VAL A 91 2.74 8.43 8.72
C VAL A 91 2.96 8.97 10.12
N HIS A 92 3.82 9.98 10.26
CA HIS A 92 4.05 10.64 11.54
C HIS A 92 3.99 12.15 11.36
N VAL A 93 3.08 12.77 12.09
CA VAL A 93 2.95 14.23 12.20
C VAL A 93 3.18 14.61 13.64
N ASP A 94 4.16 15.46 13.91
CA ASP A 94 4.38 15.98 15.26
C ASP A 94 3.16 16.73 15.77
N HIS A 95 2.79 16.47 17.02
CA HIS A 95 1.61 17.06 17.66
C HIS A 95 0.32 16.90 16.85
N ILE A 96 0.15 15.74 16.19
CA ILE A 96 -0.99 15.48 15.31
C ILE A 96 -2.32 15.82 15.99
N THR A 97 -3.12 16.62 15.29
CA THR A 97 -4.44 17.04 15.75
C THR A 97 -5.53 16.03 15.35
N ASN A 98 -6.69 16.06 16.00
CA ASN A 98 -7.83 15.24 15.60
C ASN A 98 -8.27 15.53 14.15
N ALA A 99 -8.21 16.79 13.71
CA ALA A 99 -8.52 17.16 12.33
C ALA A 99 -7.56 16.46 11.35
N GLN A 100 -6.25 16.47 11.64
CA GLN A 100 -5.25 15.79 10.81
C GLN A 100 -5.39 14.26 10.83
N ILE A 101 -5.74 13.66 11.98
CA ILE A 101 -6.07 12.23 12.07
C ILE A 101 -7.29 11.92 11.18
N HIS A 102 -8.35 12.71 11.26
CA HIS A 102 -9.56 12.49 10.46
C HIS A 102 -9.28 12.68 8.97
N ALA A 103 -8.51 13.71 8.60
CA ALA A 103 -8.08 13.93 7.24
C ALA A 103 -7.29 12.74 6.68
N SER A 104 -6.45 12.09 7.51
CA SER A 104 -5.62 10.95 7.09
C SER A 104 -6.41 9.83 6.41
N PHE A 105 -7.62 9.54 6.89
CA PHE A 105 -8.49 8.53 6.29
C PHE A 105 -8.94 8.92 4.88
N SER A 106 -9.47 10.15 4.73
CA SER A 106 -9.89 10.66 3.42
C SER A 106 -8.73 10.85 2.44
N MET A 107 -7.52 11.12 2.96
CA MET A 107 -6.30 11.20 2.16
C MET A 107 -5.91 9.82 1.64
N ALA A 108 -5.96 8.77 2.48
CA ALA A 108 -5.71 7.40 2.05
C ALA A 108 -6.73 6.92 1.00
N GLU A 109 -8.00 7.27 1.17
CA GLU A 109 -9.04 7.00 0.17
C GLU A 109 -8.75 7.73 -1.15
N SER A 110 -8.37 9.01 -1.08
CA SER A 110 -8.01 9.81 -2.26
C SER A 110 -6.79 9.25 -3.00
N LEU A 111 -5.79 8.75 -2.27
CA LEU A 111 -4.66 8.03 -2.84
C LEU A 111 -5.14 6.74 -3.54
N GLY A 112 -6.03 5.98 -2.90
CA GLY A 112 -6.66 4.79 -3.50
C GLY A 112 -7.41 5.10 -4.80
N GLN A 113 -8.16 6.19 -4.87
CA GLN A 113 -8.87 6.60 -6.08
C GLN A 113 -7.91 7.02 -7.22
N GLN A 114 -6.85 7.78 -6.90
CA GLN A 114 -5.83 8.12 -7.90
C GLN A 114 -5.11 6.87 -8.43
N MET A 115 -4.83 5.92 -7.54
CA MET A 115 -4.23 4.64 -7.89
C MET A 115 -5.15 3.80 -8.77
N LEU A 116 -6.42 3.66 -8.39
CA LEU A 116 -7.42 2.93 -9.17
C LEU A 116 -7.51 3.48 -10.61
N ALA A 117 -7.61 4.80 -10.76
CA ALA A 117 -7.64 5.44 -12.06
C ALA A 117 -6.37 5.18 -12.89
N TRP A 118 -5.20 5.15 -12.24
CA TRP A 118 -3.96 4.78 -12.91
C TRP A 118 -3.95 3.30 -13.31
N MET A 119 -4.34 2.38 -12.41
CA MET A 119 -4.37 0.94 -12.66
C MET A 119 -5.26 0.58 -13.85
N GLN A 120 -6.42 1.22 -13.98
CA GLN A 120 -7.36 1.02 -15.10
C GLN A 120 -6.76 1.40 -16.47
N ASN A 121 -5.72 2.23 -16.49
CA ASN A 121 -5.04 2.68 -17.71
C ASN A 121 -3.61 2.14 -17.83
N HIS A 122 -3.18 1.29 -16.90
CA HIS A 122 -1.84 0.73 -16.86
C HIS A 122 -1.85 -0.72 -17.35
N HIS A 123 -0.89 -1.06 -18.22
CA HIS A 123 -0.70 -2.44 -18.65
C HIS A 123 0.27 -3.14 -17.70
N PHE A 124 -0.22 -4.18 -17.01
CA PHE A 124 0.61 -5.02 -16.15
C PHE A 124 1.16 -6.21 -16.94
N ASP A 125 2.44 -6.52 -16.73
CA ASP A 125 3.06 -7.68 -17.35
C ASP A 125 2.42 -8.96 -16.82
N ASN A 126 2.02 -9.85 -17.74
CA ASN A 126 1.29 -11.08 -17.43
C ASN A 126 2.10 -12.34 -17.74
N GLU A 127 3.43 -12.22 -17.83
CA GLU A 127 4.30 -13.38 -18.06
C GLU A 127 4.15 -14.39 -16.93
N LYS A 128 3.85 -15.64 -17.30
CA LYS A 128 3.72 -16.73 -16.34
C LYS A 128 5.03 -17.48 -16.23
N PRO A 129 5.52 -17.74 -15.00
CA PRO A 129 6.71 -18.57 -14.80
C PRO A 129 6.49 -19.97 -15.38
N LEU A 130 7.52 -20.48 -16.05
CA LEU A 130 7.60 -21.86 -16.54
C LEU A 130 8.22 -22.72 -15.43
N TYR A 131 7.39 -23.40 -14.67
CA TYR A 131 7.85 -24.19 -13.51
C TYR A 131 8.44 -25.56 -13.87
N TYR A 132 7.99 -26.15 -14.97
CA TYR A 132 8.39 -27.49 -15.38
C TYR A 132 8.64 -27.53 -16.87
N ILE A 133 9.73 -28.17 -17.25
CA ILE A 133 10.01 -28.56 -18.63
C ILE A 133 10.12 -30.08 -18.70
N ASN A 134 9.91 -30.66 -19.88
CA ASN A 134 10.25 -32.06 -20.15
C ASN A 134 9.72 -33.11 -19.15
N GLY A 135 8.49 -32.92 -18.62
CA GLY A 135 7.84 -33.91 -17.76
C GLY A 135 8.30 -33.90 -16.29
N GLU A 136 9.06 -32.89 -15.88
CA GLU A 136 9.37 -32.64 -14.47
C GLU A 136 8.10 -32.48 -13.63
N LYS A 137 8.16 -32.93 -12.37
CA LYS A 137 7.08 -32.79 -11.38
C LYS A 137 7.64 -32.18 -10.10
N PRO A 138 6.83 -31.42 -9.34
CA PRO A 138 7.24 -30.95 -8.03
C PRO A 138 7.60 -32.14 -7.13
N SER A 139 8.65 -31.97 -6.32
CA SER A 139 9.09 -32.91 -5.29
C SER A 139 8.12 -32.99 -4.11
#